data_AF-A0A6L6C0U2-F1
#
_entry.id   AF-A0A6L6C0U2-F1
#
_cell.length_a   1.000
_cell.length_b   1.000
_cell.length_c   1.000
_cell.angle_alpha   90.00
_cell.angle_beta   90.00
_cell.angle_gamma   90.00
#
_symmetry.space_group_name_H-M   'P 1'
#
loop_
_entity.id
_entity.type
_entity.pdbx_description
1 polymer ?
#
loop_
_entity_poly.entity_id
_entity_poly.type
_entity_poly.pdbx_seq_one_letter_code
_entity_poly.pdbx_strand_id
1 'polypeptide(L)'
;MDDPKPYATAKAVEDAIKAAAQRAAADDPALTTDQRIRLEYFNRFLSRVFAEGPDSEWVLKGGTGMLARVPSTRATLDIDLYRGGYEIDEAVEDLLRLAAGDLGDHFRFVYTGHRAILAGDAQPYAEGYRVEFDTYIGAQKKGSIGVDLSTGAELTAEPTITAPASALDLPRL
;
A
#
# COMPACT_ATOMS: atom_id res chain seq x y z
N MET A 1 1.63 11.78 27.71
CA MET A 1 0.39 12.06 26.95
C MET A 1 -0.19 10.71 26.63
N ASP A 2 -1.47 10.47 26.94
CA ASP A 2 -2.13 9.21 26.57
C ASP A 2 -2.21 9.13 25.05
N ASP A 3 -1.77 8.00 24.48
CA ASP A 3 -1.92 7.77 23.06
C ASP A 3 -3.40 7.75 22.67
N PRO A 4 -3.77 8.30 21.50
CA PRO A 4 -5.16 8.35 21.06
C PRO A 4 -5.75 6.93 20.96
N LYS A 5 -6.88 6.69 21.63
CA LYS A 5 -7.54 5.37 21.57
C LYS A 5 -7.96 5.04 20.12
N PRO A 6 -7.71 3.82 19.62
CA PRO A 6 -8.14 3.39 18.29
C PRO A 6 -9.64 3.58 18.06
N TYR A 7 -10.05 3.64 16.80
CA TYR A 7 -11.47 3.70 16.45
C TYR A 7 -12.18 2.39 16.84
N ALA A 8 -13.30 2.50 17.56
CA ALA A 8 -14.03 1.32 18.03
C ALA A 8 -14.77 0.56 16.91
N THR A 9 -15.06 1.21 15.77
CA THR A 9 -15.85 0.63 14.68
C THR A 9 -15.26 0.98 13.32
N ALA A 10 -15.43 0.05 12.37
CA ALA A 10 -15.13 0.26 10.95
C ALA A 10 -15.78 1.55 10.40
N LYS A 11 -17.02 1.84 10.78
CA LYS A 11 -17.71 3.08 10.35
C LYS A 11 -16.99 4.34 10.85
N ALA A 12 -16.47 4.33 12.08
CA ALA A 12 -15.73 5.46 12.62
C ALA A 12 -14.38 5.67 11.91
N VAL A 13 -13.72 4.58 11.51
CA VAL A 13 -12.52 4.64 10.64
C VAL A 13 -12.86 5.30 9.30
N GLU A 14 -13.92 4.84 8.64
CA GLU A 14 -14.34 5.42 7.35
C GLU A 14 -14.69 6.90 7.44
N ASP A 15 -15.43 7.29 8.48
CA ASP A 15 -15.80 8.69 8.70
C ASP A 15 -14.57 9.56 8.97
N ALA A 16 -13.60 9.05 9.72
CA ALA A 16 -12.35 9.75 9.99
C ALA A 16 -11.54 9.95 8.71
N ILE A 17 -11.35 8.90 7.90
CA ILE A 17 -10.63 8.97 6.62
C ILE A 17 -11.32 9.97 5.69
N LYS A 18 -12.66 9.89 5.56
CA LYS A 18 -13.43 10.80 4.72
C LYS A 18 -13.29 12.25 5.18
N ALA A 19 -13.41 12.51 6.49
CA ALA A 19 -13.29 13.85 7.04
C ALA A 19 -11.87 14.43 6.83
N ALA A 20 -10.83 13.62 7.05
CA ALA A 20 -9.44 14.04 6.81
C ALA A 20 -9.18 14.31 5.32
N ALA A 21 -9.67 13.44 4.43
CA ALA A 21 -9.56 13.62 2.99
C ALA A 21 -10.29 14.87 2.48
N GLN A 22 -11.45 15.21 3.06
CA GLN A 22 -12.19 16.43 2.72
C GLN A 22 -11.43 17.69 3.14
N ARG A 23 -10.88 17.71 4.36
CA ARG A 23 -10.04 18.82 4.82
C ARG A 23 -8.82 19.01 3.91
N ALA A 24 -8.08 17.93 3.67
CA ALA A 24 -6.89 17.98 2.84
C ALA A 24 -7.19 18.36 1.37
N ALA A 25 -8.35 17.99 0.83
CA ALA A 25 -8.76 18.42 -0.51
C ALA A 25 -9.20 19.90 -0.56
N ALA A 26 -9.66 20.47 0.54
CA ALA A 26 -9.95 21.90 0.65
C ALA A 26 -8.67 22.73 0.71
N ASP A 27 -7.64 22.21 1.40
CA ASP A 27 -6.34 22.87 1.53
C ASP A 27 -5.48 22.75 0.25
N ASP A 28 -5.52 21.58 -0.40
CA ASP A 28 -4.83 21.31 -1.65
C ASP A 28 -5.76 20.61 -2.66
N PRO A 29 -6.27 21.36 -3.66
CA PRO A 29 -7.23 20.84 -4.64
C PRO A 29 -6.58 19.99 -5.74
N ALA A 30 -5.25 19.75 -5.71
CA ALA A 30 -4.58 18.90 -6.69
C ALA A 30 -5.09 17.44 -6.65
N LEU A 31 -5.60 17.00 -5.50
CA LEU A 31 -6.19 15.68 -5.31
C LEU A 31 -7.62 15.79 -4.80
N THR A 32 -8.53 15.09 -5.45
CA THR A 32 -9.92 14.95 -5.00
C THR A 32 -10.00 14.18 -3.68
N THR A 33 -11.08 14.38 -2.92
CA THR A 33 -11.37 13.61 -1.71
C THR A 33 -11.29 12.09 -1.96
N ASP A 34 -11.87 11.59 -3.06
CA ASP A 34 -11.87 10.15 -3.35
C ASP A 34 -10.46 9.61 -3.65
N GLN A 35 -9.61 10.38 -4.33
CA GLN A 35 -8.21 10.00 -4.55
C GLN A 35 -7.43 9.93 -3.23
N ARG A 36 -7.66 10.89 -2.32
CA ARG A 36 -7.04 10.89 -0.99
C ARG A 36 -7.49 9.71 -0.13
N ILE A 37 -8.79 9.36 -0.17
CA ILE A 37 -9.31 8.16 0.50
C ILE A 37 -8.62 6.90 -0.04
N ARG A 38 -8.42 6.80 -1.36
CA ARG A 38 -7.72 5.66 -1.97
C ARG A 38 -6.25 5.60 -1.61
N LEU A 39 -5.56 6.74 -1.59
CA LEU A 39 -4.18 6.84 -1.12
C LEU A 39 -4.06 6.39 0.34
N GLU A 40 -5.05 6.68 1.18
CA GLU A 40 -5.05 6.19 2.54
C GLU A 40 -5.14 4.65 2.60
N TYR A 41 -5.98 4.02 1.78
CA TYR A 41 -6.04 2.55 1.72
C TYR A 41 -4.72 1.93 1.30
N PHE A 42 -4.00 2.59 0.39
CA PHE A 42 -2.65 2.22 0.00
C PHE A 42 -1.66 2.41 1.16
N ASN A 43 -1.70 3.55 1.86
CA ASN A 43 -0.84 3.82 3.01
C ASN A 43 -1.02 2.75 4.10
N ARG A 44 -2.25 2.31 4.36
CA ARG A 44 -2.55 1.23 5.32
C ARG A 44 -2.05 -0.15 4.88
N PHE A 45 -2.00 -0.40 3.56
CA PHE A 45 -1.37 -1.60 3.03
C PHE A 45 0.16 -1.54 3.24
N LEU A 46 0.79 -0.44 2.86
CA LEU A 46 2.23 -0.27 3.05
C LEU A 46 2.64 -0.29 4.51
N SER A 47 1.83 0.26 5.41
CA SER A 47 2.08 0.21 6.85
C SER A 47 2.23 -1.22 7.37
N ARG A 48 1.59 -2.19 6.72
CA ARG A 48 1.73 -3.62 7.03
C ARG A 48 2.99 -4.22 6.42
N VAL A 49 3.26 -3.92 5.14
CA VAL A 49 4.46 -4.38 4.44
C VAL A 49 5.74 -3.91 5.14
N PHE A 50 5.76 -2.67 5.60
CA PHE A 50 6.90 -2.06 6.28
C PHE A 50 6.82 -2.13 7.82
N ALA A 51 5.91 -2.92 8.39
CA ALA A 51 5.70 -3.00 9.83
C ALA A 51 6.93 -3.49 10.61
N GLU A 52 7.79 -4.28 9.96
CA GLU A 52 9.02 -4.82 10.55
C GLU A 52 10.21 -3.85 10.48
N GLY A 53 10.00 -2.65 9.93
CA GLY A 53 10.98 -1.57 9.94
C GLY A 53 11.99 -1.62 8.78
N PRO A 54 13.08 -0.83 8.88
CA PRO A 54 14.02 -0.60 7.79
C PRO A 54 14.86 -1.83 7.43
N ASP A 55 15.08 -2.72 8.39
CA ASP A 55 15.83 -3.97 8.20
C ASP A 55 14.99 -5.06 7.50
N SER A 56 13.77 -4.72 7.09
CA SER A 56 12.89 -5.69 6.47
C SER A 56 13.42 -6.16 5.12
N GLU A 57 14.18 -5.39 4.34
CA GLU A 57 14.57 -5.65 2.92
C GLU A 57 13.43 -5.43 1.91
N TRP A 58 12.30 -4.87 2.35
CA TRP A 58 11.26 -4.35 1.46
C TRP A 58 11.64 -2.96 0.96
N VAL A 59 11.38 -2.68 -0.32
CA VAL A 59 11.54 -1.35 -0.92
C VAL A 59 10.33 -1.01 -1.78
N LEU A 60 9.75 0.16 -1.54
CA LEU A 60 8.74 0.75 -2.41
C LEU A 60 9.43 1.41 -3.61
N LYS A 61 9.14 0.91 -4.81
CA LYS A 61 9.60 1.51 -6.05
C LYS A 61 8.62 2.61 -6.50
N GLY A 62 9.15 3.65 -7.16
CA GLY A 62 8.30 4.62 -7.87
C GLY A 62 7.53 5.63 -7.01
N GLY A 63 8.05 6.04 -5.83
CA GLY A 63 7.36 6.94 -4.88
C GLY A 63 6.76 8.23 -5.48
N THR A 64 7.37 8.83 -6.51
CA THR A 64 6.83 10.02 -7.20
C THR A 64 5.71 9.69 -8.20
N GLY A 65 5.68 8.46 -8.73
CA GLY A 65 4.73 8.00 -9.75
C GLY A 65 3.40 7.48 -9.19
N MET A 66 3.32 7.23 -7.88
CA MET A 66 2.12 6.72 -7.23
C MET A 66 0.90 7.64 -7.44
N LEU A 67 1.08 8.96 -7.30
CA LEU A 67 0.00 9.94 -7.52
C LEU A 67 -0.48 9.93 -8.98
N ALA A 68 0.44 9.76 -9.93
CA ALA A 68 0.10 9.73 -11.36
C ALA A 68 -0.78 8.52 -11.73
N ARG A 69 -0.82 7.47 -10.90
CA ARG A 69 -1.58 6.24 -11.15
C ARG A 69 -2.83 6.07 -10.30
N VAL A 70 -3.11 6.93 -9.32
CA VAL A 70 -4.34 6.80 -8.51
C VAL A 70 -5.57 7.17 -9.35
N PRO A 71 -6.38 6.18 -9.79
CA PRO A 71 -7.52 6.46 -10.63
C PRO A 71 -8.57 7.22 -9.82
N SER A 72 -9.34 8.10 -10.48
CA SER A 72 -10.55 8.69 -9.88
C SER A 72 -11.70 7.68 -9.81
N THR A 73 -11.62 6.55 -10.53
CA THR A 73 -12.63 5.47 -10.57
C THR A 73 -12.26 4.29 -9.66
N ARG A 74 -13.19 3.34 -9.42
CA ARG A 74 -12.98 2.12 -8.59
C ARG A 74 -11.94 1.13 -9.14
N ALA A 75 -11.10 1.55 -10.08
CA ALA A 75 -10.03 0.74 -10.63
C ALA A 75 -8.96 0.41 -9.58
N THR A 76 -8.17 -0.61 -9.88
CA THR A 76 -7.06 -1.10 -9.06
C THR A 76 -6.01 -0.02 -8.85
N LEU A 77 -5.44 0.04 -7.64
CA LEU A 77 -4.25 0.85 -7.35
C LEU A 77 -3.00 -0.01 -7.55
N ASP A 78 -2.01 0.53 -8.27
CA ASP A 78 -0.77 -0.18 -8.60
C ASP A 78 0.40 0.24 -7.70
N ILE A 79 1.01 -0.75 -7.05
CA ILE A 79 2.17 -0.62 -6.17
C ILE A 79 3.34 -1.37 -6.81
N ASP A 80 4.50 -0.74 -6.93
CA ASP A 80 5.73 -1.44 -7.32
C ASP A 80 6.53 -1.77 -6.05
N LEU A 81 6.74 -3.05 -5.77
CA LEU A 81 7.55 -3.49 -4.63
C LEU A 81 8.77 -4.30 -5.08
N TYR A 82 9.82 -4.17 -4.28
CA TYR A 82 11.01 -4.98 -4.39
C TYR A 82 11.33 -5.63 -3.06
N ARG A 83 11.81 -6.87 -3.15
CA ARG A 83 12.27 -7.67 -2.02
C ARG A 83 13.69 -8.15 -2.28
N GLY A 84 14.64 -7.69 -1.48
CA GLY A 84 16.06 -8.05 -1.62
C GLY A 84 16.40 -9.37 -0.95
N GLY A 85 17.13 -10.25 -1.65
CA GLY A 85 17.67 -11.49 -1.06
C GLY A 85 16.69 -12.67 -0.97
N TYR A 86 15.57 -12.63 -1.69
CA TYR A 86 14.55 -13.68 -1.73
C TYR A 86 14.26 -14.11 -3.17
N GLU A 87 13.88 -15.38 -3.34
CA GLU A 87 13.26 -15.85 -4.58
C GLU A 87 11.83 -15.30 -4.71
N ILE A 88 11.30 -15.24 -5.95
CA ILE A 88 10.02 -14.55 -6.21
C ILE A 88 8.85 -15.16 -5.41
N ASP A 89 8.80 -16.49 -5.29
CA ASP A 89 7.73 -17.17 -4.55
C ASP A 89 7.85 -16.92 -3.03
N GLU A 90 9.06 -16.90 -2.48
CA GLU A 90 9.30 -16.58 -1.06
C GLU A 90 8.91 -15.13 -0.74
N ALA A 91 9.20 -14.21 -1.67
CA ALA A 91 8.79 -12.81 -1.54
C ALA A 91 7.26 -12.66 -1.54
N VAL A 92 6.54 -13.49 -2.30
CA VAL A 92 5.07 -13.51 -2.25
C VAL A 92 4.58 -14.02 -0.90
N GLU A 93 5.12 -15.14 -0.41
CA GLU A 93 4.73 -15.69 0.89
C GLU A 93 4.92 -14.68 2.03
N ASP A 94 6.06 -13.97 2.02
CA ASP A 94 6.33 -12.91 3.00
C ASP A 94 5.37 -11.72 2.86
N LEU A 95 5.07 -11.28 1.63
CA LEU A 95 4.09 -10.24 1.37
C LEU A 95 2.70 -10.61 1.90
N LEU A 96 2.27 -11.87 1.72
CA LEU A 96 1.00 -12.37 2.22
C LEU A 96 0.96 -12.35 3.76
N ARG A 97 2.04 -12.80 4.40
CA ARG A 97 2.18 -12.79 5.87
C ARG A 97 2.08 -11.37 6.42
N LEU A 98 2.80 -10.42 5.81
CA LEU A 98 2.81 -9.03 6.23
C LEU A 98 1.46 -8.36 6.00
N ALA A 99 0.87 -8.52 4.80
CA ALA A 99 -0.44 -7.95 4.47
C ALA A 99 -1.58 -8.48 5.37
N ALA A 100 -1.43 -9.69 5.93
CA ALA A 100 -2.36 -10.27 6.89
C ALA A 100 -2.22 -9.70 8.32
N GLY A 101 -1.18 -8.90 8.59
CA GLY A 101 -0.97 -8.26 9.89
C GLY A 101 -2.15 -7.38 10.32
N ASP A 102 -2.58 -7.56 11.57
CA ASP A 102 -3.64 -6.75 12.17
C ASP A 102 -3.03 -5.58 12.93
N LEU A 103 -3.33 -4.36 12.45
CA LEU A 103 -2.89 -3.11 13.08
C LEU A 103 -3.98 -2.50 13.98
N GLY A 104 -5.11 -3.19 14.21
CA GLY A 104 -6.22 -2.68 15.01
C GLY A 104 -7.00 -1.54 14.34
N ASP A 105 -6.83 -1.38 13.02
CA ASP A 105 -7.35 -0.26 12.21
C ASP A 105 -8.62 -0.62 11.41
N HIS A 106 -9.19 -1.81 11.64
CA HIS A 106 -10.33 -2.40 10.91
C HIS A 106 -10.06 -2.70 9.43
N PHE A 107 -8.84 -2.52 8.94
CA PHE A 107 -8.46 -2.91 7.58
C PHE A 107 -8.14 -4.39 7.49
N ARG A 108 -8.54 -4.99 6.36
CA ARG A 108 -8.09 -6.32 5.96
C ARG A 108 -7.79 -6.34 4.47
N PHE A 109 -6.65 -6.88 4.11
CA PHE A 109 -6.23 -7.08 2.73
C PHE A 109 -6.27 -8.57 2.42
N VAL A 110 -7.18 -8.97 1.54
CA VAL A 110 -7.44 -10.38 1.21
C VAL A 110 -6.79 -10.69 -0.12
N TYR A 111 -5.80 -11.57 -0.13
CA TYR A 111 -5.17 -12.03 -1.37
C TYR A 111 -6.20 -12.69 -2.30
N THR A 112 -6.17 -12.32 -3.57
CA THR A 112 -7.10 -12.82 -4.60
C THR A 112 -6.41 -13.64 -5.68
N GLY A 113 -5.08 -13.56 -5.80
CA GLY A 113 -4.32 -14.28 -6.83
C GLY A 113 -3.03 -13.54 -7.19
N HIS A 114 -2.13 -14.23 -7.88
CA HIS A 114 -1.01 -13.58 -8.56
C HIS A 114 -0.75 -14.21 -9.93
N ARG A 115 -0.04 -13.51 -10.80
CA ARG A 115 0.39 -14.00 -12.12
C ARG A 115 1.80 -13.52 -12.44
N ALA A 116 2.52 -14.28 -13.25
CA ALA A 116 3.81 -13.86 -13.77
C ALA A 116 3.68 -12.59 -14.64
N ILE A 117 4.58 -11.64 -14.41
CA ILE A 117 4.85 -10.51 -15.29
C ILE A 117 5.99 -10.98 -16.20
N LEU A 118 5.73 -11.01 -17.51
CA LEU A 118 6.77 -11.41 -18.48
C LEU A 118 7.90 -10.37 -18.46
N ALA A 119 9.13 -10.83 -18.24
CA ALA A 119 10.31 -9.99 -18.39
C ALA A 119 10.39 -9.47 -19.83
N GLY A 120 10.48 -8.15 -20.01
CA GLY A 120 10.82 -7.56 -21.30
C GLY A 120 12.29 -7.77 -21.65
N ASP A 121 12.66 -7.63 -22.93
CA ASP A 121 14.02 -7.86 -23.46
C ASP A 121 15.15 -7.12 -22.71
N ALA A 122 14.81 -6.07 -21.94
CA ALA A 122 15.77 -5.26 -21.19
C ALA A 122 16.19 -5.84 -19.82
N GLN A 123 15.43 -6.77 -19.22
CA GLN A 123 15.73 -7.35 -17.90
C GLN A 123 15.45 -8.86 -17.85
N PRO A 124 16.24 -9.68 -18.55
CA PRO A 124 15.98 -11.12 -18.73
C PRO A 124 16.06 -11.97 -17.45
N TYR A 125 16.52 -11.41 -16.32
CA TYR A 125 16.65 -12.12 -15.03
C TYR A 125 15.71 -11.60 -13.93
N ALA A 126 14.85 -10.62 -14.24
CA ALA A 126 13.87 -10.14 -13.27
C ALA A 126 12.63 -11.04 -13.34
N GLU A 127 12.54 -11.99 -12.41
CA GLU A 127 11.26 -12.64 -12.12
C GLU A 127 10.39 -11.66 -11.34
N GLY A 128 9.15 -11.50 -11.79
CA GLY A 128 8.22 -10.59 -11.16
C GLY A 128 6.80 -11.09 -11.27
N TYR A 129 6.04 -10.92 -10.20
CA TYR A 129 4.64 -11.29 -10.14
C TYR A 129 3.78 -10.06 -9.93
N ARG A 130 2.61 -10.06 -10.57
CA ARG A 130 1.54 -9.17 -10.19
C ARG A 130 0.65 -9.88 -9.18
N VAL A 131 0.72 -9.44 -7.93
CA VAL A 131 -0.04 -9.95 -6.78
C VAL A 131 -1.26 -9.06 -6.54
N GLU A 132 -2.44 -9.64 -6.36
CA GLU A 132 -3.68 -8.89 -6.20
C GLU A 132 -4.32 -9.12 -4.82
N PHE A 133 -4.83 -8.03 -4.25
CA PHE A 133 -5.53 -8.01 -2.97
C PHE A 133 -6.84 -7.24 -3.07
N ASP A 134 -7.85 -7.70 -2.34
CA ASP A 134 -9.05 -6.94 -2.04
C ASP A 134 -8.92 -6.20 -0.70
N THR A 135 -9.24 -4.90 -0.71
CA THR A 135 -9.25 -4.07 0.49
C THR A 135 -10.63 -4.09 1.14
N TYR A 136 -10.68 -4.40 2.43
CA TYR A 136 -11.88 -4.32 3.26
C TYR A 136 -11.68 -3.36 4.44
N ILE A 137 -12.76 -2.67 4.82
CA ILE A 137 -12.87 -2.02 6.12
C ILE A 137 -14.09 -2.65 6.83
N GLY A 138 -13.83 -3.35 7.93
CA GLY A 138 -14.80 -4.27 8.51
C GLY A 138 -15.28 -5.31 7.49
N ALA A 139 -16.59 -5.43 7.28
CA ALA A 139 -17.17 -6.37 6.33
C ALA A 139 -17.28 -5.83 4.89
N GLN A 140 -17.00 -4.55 4.65
CA GLN A 140 -17.26 -3.92 3.35
C GLN A 140 -16.01 -3.88 2.47
N LYS A 141 -16.10 -4.43 1.25
CA LYS A 141 -15.07 -4.29 0.21
C LYS A 141 -15.02 -2.84 -0.29
N LYS A 142 -13.83 -2.26 -0.32
CA LYS A 142 -13.58 -0.85 -0.69
C LYS A 142 -12.86 -0.68 -2.02
N GLY A 143 -12.10 -1.68 -2.45
CA GLY A 143 -11.35 -1.67 -3.69
C GLY A 143 -10.41 -2.85 -3.78
N SER A 144 -9.49 -2.78 -4.72
CA SER A 144 -8.44 -3.78 -4.91
C SER A 144 -7.09 -3.08 -5.12
N ILE A 145 -6.02 -3.76 -4.72
CA ILE A 145 -4.63 -3.32 -4.83
C ILE A 145 -3.91 -4.36 -5.70
N GLY A 146 -3.19 -3.89 -6.70
CA GLY A 146 -2.26 -4.67 -7.50
C GLY A 146 -0.84 -4.32 -7.09
N VAL A 147 -0.03 -5.33 -6.83
CA VAL A 147 1.36 -5.20 -6.45
C VAL A 147 2.20 -5.84 -7.55
N ASP A 148 2.97 -5.03 -8.26
CA ASP A 148 4.00 -5.49 -9.17
C ASP A 148 5.26 -5.76 -8.32
N LEU A 149 5.43 -7.02 -7.94
CA LEU A 149 6.51 -7.53 -7.11
C LEU A 149 7.67 -7.98 -8.00
N SER A 150 8.89 -7.66 -7.60
CA SER A 150 10.10 -8.07 -8.31
C SER A 150 11.21 -8.46 -7.34
N THR A 151 12.03 -9.43 -7.74
CA THR A 151 13.25 -9.87 -7.05
C THR A 151 14.47 -9.77 -7.99
N GLY A 152 15.69 -9.93 -7.48
CA GLY A 152 16.87 -10.20 -8.29
C GLY A 152 17.68 -9.03 -8.87
N ALA A 153 17.14 -7.80 -8.96
CA ALA A 153 17.94 -6.63 -9.35
C ALA A 153 18.53 -5.93 -8.12
N GLU A 154 19.85 -5.94 -7.99
CA GLU A 154 20.57 -5.17 -6.97
C GLU A 154 20.12 -3.71 -7.02
N LEU A 155 19.78 -3.14 -5.86
CA LEU A 155 19.33 -1.76 -5.77
C LEU A 155 20.43 -0.84 -6.29
N THR A 156 20.13 -0.04 -7.31
CA THR A 156 21.12 0.88 -7.90
C THR A 156 21.40 2.11 -7.04
N ALA A 157 20.65 2.29 -5.96
CA ALA A 157 20.78 3.36 -4.98
C ALA A 157 20.32 2.88 -3.60
N GLU A 158 20.86 3.49 -2.54
CA GLU A 158 20.42 3.23 -1.16
C GLU A 158 18.94 3.62 -0.98
N PRO A 159 18.10 2.74 -0.39
CA PRO A 159 16.73 3.08 -0.02
C PRO A 159 16.69 4.26 0.96
N THR A 160 15.67 5.10 0.84
CA THR A 160 15.43 6.21 1.76
C THR A 160 14.12 6.02 2.49
N ILE A 161 14.09 6.43 3.76
CA ILE A 161 12.88 6.44 4.58
C ILE A 161 12.23 7.81 4.43
N THR A 162 10.97 7.83 4.00
CA THR A 162 10.19 9.06 3.87
C THR A 162 8.77 8.85 4.36
N ALA A 163 8.18 9.89 4.95
CA ALA A 163 6.75 9.90 5.21
C ALA A 163 5.99 10.00 3.89
N PRO A 164 4.78 9.40 3.77
CA PRO A 164 3.97 9.55 2.57
C PRO A 164 3.60 11.03 2.39
N ALA A 165 3.98 11.64 1.28
CA ALA A 165 3.67 13.05 1.01
C ALA A 165 2.16 13.36 0.95
N SER A 166 1.33 12.33 0.76
CA SER A 166 -0.13 12.42 0.72
C SER A 166 -0.81 11.87 1.99
N ALA A 167 -0.05 11.62 3.06
CA ALA A 167 -0.59 11.10 4.31
C ALA A 167 -1.69 12.03 4.86
N LEU A 168 -2.82 11.43 5.23
CA LEU A 168 -3.89 12.14 5.91
C LEU A 168 -3.58 12.24 7.40
N ASP A 169 -3.97 13.36 8.03
CA ASP A 169 -3.88 13.52 9.48
C ASP A 169 -4.95 12.66 10.17
N LEU A 170 -4.52 11.46 10.60
CA LEU A 170 -5.34 10.41 11.19
C LEU A 170 -4.65 9.84 12.44
N PRO A 171 -4.56 10.61 13.54
CA PRO A 171 -3.73 10.27 14.72
C PRO A 171 -4.21 9.05 15.53
N ARG A 172 -5.28 8.39 15.10
CA ARG A 172 -5.93 7.24 15.75
C ARG A 172 -5.87 5.98 14.88
N LEU A 173 -5.13 6.03 13.77
CA LEU A 173 -4.89 4.92 12.84
C LEU A 173 -3.40 4.61 12.75
#